data_AF-A0A5C9DY91-F1
#
_entry.id   AF-A0A5C9DY91-F1
#
_cell.length_a   1.000
_cell.length_b   1.000
_cell.length_c   1.000
_cell.angle_alpha   90.00
_cell.angle_beta   90.00
_cell.angle_gamma   90.00
#
_symmetry.space_group_name_H-M   'P 1'
#
loop_
_entity.id
_entity.type
_entity.pdbx_description
1 polymer ?
#
loop_
_entity_poly.entity_id
_entity_poly.type
_entity_poly.pdbx_seq_one_letter_code
_entity_poly.pdbx_strand_id
1 'polypeptide(L)'
;MIIVRYSKKKNYFWSFVTGSLVGFVLYVFLNQTIFDVVIGVMGIGIGIGIILLWTQLFKAKIMWSETHGCLAINRKYTVDVYAGCIMTSVPLGIDLSRSARKVLRAIATRMKNDIDCEISFFVIRPVHKFQTRVGLLVSRNTFRLVNGLTQSDSLLKQLNQDVMTLESALRAAYPHTPVERASADDLLLVTTGGVYTHEI
;
A
#
# COMPACT_ATOMS: atom_id res chain seq x y z
N MET A 1 -13.98 -10.48 5.61
CA MET A 1 -14.25 -9.35 6.52
C MET A 1 -13.19 -8.29 6.26
N ILE A 2 -13.57 -7.09 5.80
CA ILE A 2 -12.60 -6.02 5.45
C ILE A 2 -12.48 -5.09 6.65
N ILE A 3 -11.36 -5.15 7.37
CA ILE A 3 -11.10 -4.26 8.50
C ILE A 3 -10.54 -2.94 7.94
N VAL A 4 -11.23 -1.83 8.22
CA VAL A 4 -10.82 -0.47 7.84
C VAL A 4 -10.48 0.28 9.12
N ARG A 5 -9.24 0.72 9.29
CA ARG A 5 -8.82 1.52 10.46
C ARG A 5 -8.14 2.82 10.04
N TYR A 6 -8.37 3.87 10.85
CA TYR A 6 -8.12 5.27 10.52
C TYR A 6 -6.90 5.81 11.26
N SER A 7 -5.89 6.29 10.52
CA SER A 7 -4.77 7.05 11.09
C SER A 7 -5.16 8.52 11.34
N LYS A 8 -4.87 9.01 12.55
CA LYS A 8 -5.20 10.38 13.03
C LYS A 8 -4.00 11.30 12.74
N LYS A 9 -4.09 12.19 11.74
CA LYS A 9 -3.03 13.17 11.43
C LYS A 9 -3.40 14.59 11.84
N LYS A 10 -2.36 15.30 12.33
CA LYS A 10 -2.31 16.65 12.93
C LYS A 10 -3.21 17.70 12.25
N ASN A 11 -3.88 18.52 13.08
CA ASN A 11 -4.95 19.49 12.79
C ASN A 11 -4.55 20.72 11.93
N TYR A 12 -3.88 20.54 10.78
CA TYR A 12 -3.65 21.65 9.83
C TYR A 12 -4.94 22.24 9.26
N PHE A 13 -6.01 21.44 9.23
CA PHE A 13 -7.35 21.88 8.82
C PHE A 13 -7.87 23.03 9.70
N TRP A 14 -7.72 22.93 11.02
CA TRP A 14 -8.19 23.95 11.94
C TRP A 14 -7.43 25.26 11.77
N SER A 15 -6.11 25.22 11.58
CA SER A 15 -5.29 26.42 11.31
C SER A 15 -5.68 27.13 10.01
N PHE A 16 -6.01 26.37 8.97
CA PHE A 16 -6.46 26.94 7.69
C PHE A 16 -7.85 27.56 7.81
N VAL A 17 -8.81 26.87 8.45
CA VAL A 17 -10.16 27.38 8.68
C VAL A 17 -10.11 28.66 9.51
N THR A 18 -9.31 28.71 10.58
CA THR A 18 -9.15 29.93 11.39
C THR A 18 -8.51 31.06 10.60
N GLY A 19 -7.49 30.78 9.78
CA GLY A 19 -6.83 31.80 8.95
C GLY A 19 -7.76 32.39 7.90
N SER A 20 -8.54 31.54 7.22
CA SER A 20 -9.51 31.99 6.21
C SER A 20 -10.63 32.82 6.82
N LEU A 21 -11.08 32.48 8.04
CA LEU A 21 -12.14 33.20 8.75
C LEU A 21 -11.65 34.59 9.20
N VAL A 22 -10.43 34.68 9.75
CA VAL A 22 -9.82 35.96 10.14
C VAL A 22 -9.60 36.86 8.92
N GLY A 23 -9.09 36.31 7.81
CA GLY A 23 -8.91 37.05 6.56
C GLY A 23 -10.22 37.57 5.97
N PHE A 24 -11.30 36.79 6.06
CA PHE A 24 -12.63 37.21 5.61
C PHE A 24 -13.20 38.34 6.46
N VAL A 25 -13.08 38.26 7.79
CA VAL A 25 -13.53 39.32 8.70
C VAL A 25 -12.79 40.63 8.38
N LEU A 26 -11.45 40.58 8.21
CA LEU A 26 -10.65 41.73 7.80
C LEU A 26 -11.09 42.32 6.43
N TYR A 27 -11.40 41.47 5.46
CA TYR A 27 -11.86 41.90 4.14
C TYR A 27 -13.23 42.61 4.19
N VAL A 28 -14.17 42.09 5.00
CA VAL A 28 -15.47 42.72 5.23
C VAL A 28 -15.35 44.07 5.95
N PHE A 29 -14.37 44.22 6.84
CA PHE A 29 -14.11 45.51 7.50
C PHE A 29 -13.50 46.56 6.56
N LEU A 30 -12.75 46.15 5.53
CA LEU A 30 -12.11 47.08 4.59
C LEU A 30 -13.01 47.52 3.42
N ASN A 31 -13.97 46.69 2.99
CA ASN A 31 -14.82 46.98 1.84
C ASN A 31 -16.27 47.26 2.25
N GLN A 32 -16.79 48.46 1.90
CA GLN A 32 -18.15 48.90 2.25
C GLN A 32 -19.24 48.50 1.22
N THR A 33 -18.85 47.85 0.12
CA THR A 33 -19.71 47.50 -1.00
C THR A 33 -20.28 46.08 -0.84
N ILE A 34 -21.61 45.97 -0.89
CA ILE A 34 -22.36 44.70 -0.72
C ILE A 34 -21.91 43.65 -1.74
N PHE A 35 -21.56 44.07 -2.97
CA PHE A 35 -21.11 43.16 -4.04
C PHE A 35 -19.79 42.45 -3.71
N ASP A 36 -18.83 43.14 -3.08
CA ASP A 36 -17.52 42.55 -2.74
C ASP A 36 -17.64 41.52 -1.62
N VAL A 37 -18.54 41.76 -0.66
CA VAL A 37 -18.84 40.80 0.41
C VAL A 37 -19.42 39.50 -0.16
N VAL A 38 -20.33 39.57 -1.14
CA VAL A 38 -20.93 38.39 -1.77
C VAL A 38 -19.89 37.55 -2.52
N ILE A 39 -18.97 38.20 -3.24
CA ILE A 39 -17.87 37.51 -3.95
C ILE A 39 -16.93 36.82 -2.95
N GLY A 40 -16.61 37.48 -1.84
CA GLY A 40 -15.79 36.90 -0.77
C GLY A 40 -16.40 35.63 -0.14
N VAL A 41 -17.71 35.64 0.13
CA VAL A 41 -18.41 34.45 0.67
C VAL A 41 -18.39 33.29 -0.32
N MET A 42 -18.66 33.54 -1.61
CA MET A 42 -18.63 32.50 -2.63
C MET A 42 -17.22 31.91 -2.80
N GLY A 43 -16.18 32.75 -2.80
CA GLY A 43 -14.79 32.30 -2.90
C GLY A 43 -14.38 31.37 -1.76
N ILE A 44 -14.78 31.69 -0.52
CA ILE A 44 -14.50 30.84 0.65
C ILE A 44 -15.29 29.53 0.58
N GLY A 45 -16.56 29.58 0.18
CA GLY A 45 -17.38 28.39 0.00
C GLY A 45 -16.75 27.39 -0.99
N ILE A 46 -16.28 27.90 -2.13
CA ILE A 46 -15.58 27.10 -3.14
C ILE A 46 -14.25 26.58 -2.59
N GLY A 47 -13.47 27.41 -1.89
CA GLY A 47 -12.19 27.02 -1.29
C GLY A 47 -12.34 25.89 -0.27
N ILE A 48 -13.33 25.97 0.63
CA ILE A 48 -13.64 24.91 1.60
C ILE A 48 -14.10 23.64 0.88
N GLY A 49 -14.93 23.76 -0.17
CA GLY A 49 -15.37 22.63 -0.98
C GLY A 49 -14.20 21.89 -1.64
N ILE A 50 -13.25 22.61 -2.23
CA ILE A 50 -12.04 22.04 -2.85
C ILE A 50 -11.17 21.35 -1.79
N ILE A 51 -10.99 21.95 -0.62
CA ILE A 51 -10.19 21.39 0.49
C ILE A 51 -10.83 20.13 1.07
N LEU A 52 -12.15 20.11 1.26
CA LEU A 52 -12.87 18.93 1.73
C LEU A 52 -12.78 17.78 0.71
N LEU A 53 -12.95 18.09 -0.58
CA LEU A 53 -12.73 17.10 -1.65
C LEU A 53 -11.29 16.59 -1.65
N TRP A 54 -10.29 17.47 -1.48
CA TRP A 54 -8.90 17.06 -1.40
C TRP A 54 -8.64 16.15 -0.20
N THR A 55 -9.05 16.55 1.01
CA THR A 55 -8.75 15.83 2.26
C THR A 55 -9.38 14.44 2.33
N GLN A 56 -10.58 14.24 1.75
CA GLN A 56 -11.23 12.93 1.69
C GLN A 56 -10.49 11.94 0.77
N LEU A 57 -9.84 12.43 -0.29
CA LEU A 57 -9.23 11.58 -1.32
C LEU A 57 -7.84 11.02 -0.95
N PHE A 58 -7.19 11.50 0.11
CA PHE A 58 -5.79 11.13 0.42
C PHE A 58 -5.64 9.96 1.41
N LYS A 59 -6.71 9.32 1.86
CA LYS A 59 -6.59 8.18 2.78
C LYS A 59 -6.30 6.90 2.01
N ALA A 60 -5.08 6.38 2.14
CA ALA A 60 -4.75 5.04 1.67
C ALA A 60 -5.57 4.02 2.48
N LYS A 61 -6.31 3.16 1.79
CA LYS A 61 -7.10 2.10 2.40
C LYS A 61 -6.36 0.78 2.23
N ILE A 62 -6.03 0.15 3.34
CA ILE A 62 -5.44 -1.18 3.38
C ILE A 62 -6.57 -2.20 3.41
N MET A 63 -6.48 -3.23 2.57
CA MET A 63 -7.45 -4.30 2.46
C MET A 63 -6.72 -5.64 2.43
N TRP A 64 -7.20 -6.61 3.22
CA TRP A 64 -6.65 -7.96 3.27
C TRP A 64 -7.68 -8.98 2.80
N SER A 65 -7.25 -9.94 1.99
CA SER A 65 -8.04 -11.09 1.55
C SER A 65 -7.45 -12.38 2.09
N GLU A 66 -8.05 -12.95 3.14
CA GLU A 66 -7.62 -14.24 3.70
C GLU A 66 -7.66 -15.38 2.68
N THR A 67 -8.69 -15.40 1.84
CA THR A 67 -8.89 -16.43 0.81
C THR A 67 -7.76 -16.49 -0.22
N HIS A 68 -7.10 -15.35 -0.50
CA HIS A 68 -6.06 -15.25 -1.51
C HIS A 68 -4.67 -15.03 -0.92
N GLY A 69 -4.57 -14.70 0.38
CA GLY A 69 -3.32 -14.30 1.02
C GLY A 69 -2.72 -13.03 0.41
N CYS A 70 -3.58 -12.09 -0.01
CA CYS A 70 -3.17 -10.88 -0.73
C CYS A 70 -3.52 -9.63 0.07
N LEU A 71 -2.58 -8.68 0.13
CA LEU A 71 -2.71 -7.38 0.74
C LEU A 71 -2.82 -6.31 -0.35
N ALA A 72 -3.92 -5.58 -0.38
CA ALA A 72 -4.11 -4.45 -1.29
C ALA A 72 -4.00 -3.12 -0.53
N ILE A 73 -3.18 -2.20 -1.04
CA ILE A 73 -3.04 -0.83 -0.58
C ILE A 73 -3.64 0.07 -1.66
N ASN A 74 -4.85 0.55 -1.39
CA ASN A 74 -5.57 1.43 -2.30
C ASN A 74 -5.22 2.88 -1.98
N ARG A 75 -4.39 3.50 -2.82
CA ARG A 75 -4.03 4.92 -2.77
C ARG A 75 -4.98 5.73 -3.66
N LYS A 76 -4.82 7.06 -3.65
CA LYS A 76 -5.68 7.98 -4.40
C LYS A 76 -5.78 7.66 -5.90
N TYR A 77 -4.65 7.33 -6.51
CA TYR A 77 -4.55 7.11 -7.96
C TYR A 77 -3.98 5.74 -8.33
N THR A 78 -3.49 4.99 -7.35
CA THR A 78 -2.87 3.70 -7.59
C THR A 78 -3.43 2.66 -6.63
N VAL A 79 -3.55 1.43 -7.10
CA VAL A 79 -3.82 0.28 -6.26
C VAL A 79 -2.59 -0.61 -6.32
N ASP A 80 -1.94 -0.79 -5.19
CA ASP A 80 -0.81 -1.71 -5.06
C ASP A 80 -1.33 -2.99 -4.42
N VAL A 81 -1.05 -4.14 -5.02
CA VAL A 81 -1.43 -5.44 -4.48
C VAL A 81 -0.17 -6.26 -4.25
N TYR A 82 -0.04 -6.77 -3.03
CA TYR A 82 1.12 -7.45 -2.50
C TYR A 82 0.74 -8.87 -2.09
N ALA A 83 1.62 -9.80 -2.40
CA ALA A 83 1.55 -11.15 -1.87
C ALA A 83 2.95 -11.75 -1.85
N GLY A 84 3.20 -12.69 -0.95
CA GLY A 84 4.55 -13.20 -0.76
C GLY A 84 4.58 -14.60 -0.17
N CYS A 85 5.76 -15.20 -0.27
CA CYS A 85 6.08 -16.47 0.34
C CYS A 85 7.22 -16.28 1.32
N ILE A 86 7.13 -16.97 2.45
CA ILE A 86 8.09 -16.94 3.55
C ILE A 86 8.67 -18.34 3.71
N MET A 87 9.96 -18.35 4.05
CA MET A 87 10.72 -19.51 4.44
C MET A 87 11.24 -19.29 5.85
N THR A 88 10.98 -20.25 6.72
CA THR A 88 11.55 -20.32 8.06
C THR A 88 12.65 -21.38 8.03
N SER A 89 13.85 -21.11 8.58
CA SER A 89 15.02 -22.02 8.66
C SER A 89 16.02 -22.09 7.48
N VAL A 90 16.13 -21.07 6.63
CA VAL A 90 17.15 -21.10 5.55
C VAL A 90 18.57 -20.89 6.10
N PRO A 91 19.56 -21.76 5.77
CA PRO A 91 20.97 -21.51 6.08
C PRO A 91 21.49 -20.30 5.28
N LEU A 92 21.64 -19.17 5.99
CA LEU A 92 22.16 -17.90 5.48
C LEU A 92 23.62 -18.06 5.04
N GLY A 93 23.89 -18.42 3.77
CA GLY A 93 25.27 -18.35 3.28
C GLY A 93 25.53 -18.90 1.89
N ILE A 94 25.10 -20.13 1.58
CA ILE A 94 25.60 -20.84 0.38
C ILE A 94 24.46 -21.32 -0.54
N ASP A 95 23.41 -21.93 0.01
CA ASP A 95 22.33 -22.51 -0.80
C ASP A 95 21.40 -21.43 -1.41
N LEU A 96 21.37 -20.24 -0.80
CA LEU A 96 20.51 -19.14 -1.20
C LEU A 96 20.79 -18.61 -2.60
N SER A 97 22.05 -18.50 -3.01
CA SER A 97 22.40 -17.83 -4.27
C SER A 97 22.01 -18.64 -5.52
N ARG A 98 22.25 -19.96 -5.50
CA ARG A 98 21.97 -20.86 -6.62
C ARG A 98 20.46 -21.12 -6.75
N SER A 99 19.80 -21.29 -5.62
CA SER A 99 18.36 -21.52 -5.53
C SER A 99 17.57 -20.23 -5.80
N ALA A 100 18.02 -19.06 -5.32
CA ALA A 100 17.44 -17.78 -5.69
C ALA A 100 17.52 -17.53 -7.19
N ARG A 101 18.61 -17.89 -7.87
CA ARG A 101 18.72 -17.74 -9.33
C ARG A 101 17.66 -18.56 -10.08
N LYS A 102 17.33 -19.76 -9.60
CA LYS A 102 16.26 -20.59 -10.20
C LYS A 102 14.89 -19.92 -10.01
N VAL A 103 14.61 -19.44 -8.80
CA VAL A 103 13.36 -18.76 -8.46
C VAL A 103 13.21 -17.48 -9.28
N LEU A 104 14.24 -16.62 -9.30
CA LEU A 104 14.25 -15.38 -10.07
C LEU A 104 14.10 -15.64 -11.57
N ARG A 105 14.72 -16.70 -12.12
CA ARG A 105 14.53 -17.06 -13.53
C ARG A 105 13.09 -17.45 -13.84
N ALA A 106 12.49 -18.32 -13.02
CA ALA A 106 11.11 -18.77 -13.22
C ALA A 106 10.12 -17.58 -13.22
N ILE A 107 10.34 -16.62 -12.32
CA ILE A 107 9.49 -15.45 -12.22
C ILE A 107 9.82 -14.41 -13.30
N ALA A 108 11.10 -14.20 -13.60
CA ALA A 108 11.53 -13.26 -14.66
C ALA A 108 10.96 -13.63 -16.03
N THR A 109 10.88 -14.92 -16.37
CA THR A 109 10.22 -15.36 -17.62
C THR A 109 8.76 -14.92 -17.71
N ARG A 110 8.08 -14.86 -16.56
CA ARG A 110 6.67 -14.48 -16.46
C ARG A 110 6.47 -12.97 -16.42
N MET A 111 7.37 -12.25 -15.76
CA MET A 111 7.29 -10.79 -15.58
C MET A 111 7.98 -10.00 -16.69
N LYS A 112 8.65 -10.66 -17.64
CA LYS A 112 9.44 -10.00 -18.70
C LYS A 112 8.67 -8.94 -19.50
N ASN A 113 7.35 -9.11 -19.64
CA ASN A 113 6.50 -8.24 -20.45
C ASN A 113 5.59 -7.32 -19.61
N ASP A 114 5.58 -7.47 -18.28
CA ASP A 114 4.71 -6.68 -17.39
C ASP A 114 5.53 -5.56 -16.73
N ILE A 115 5.22 -4.31 -17.06
CA ILE A 115 5.89 -3.11 -16.52
C ILE A 115 5.49 -2.85 -15.05
N ASP A 116 4.29 -3.28 -14.69
CA ASP A 116 3.63 -2.97 -13.42
C ASP A 116 3.87 -4.03 -12.34
N CYS A 117 4.98 -4.77 -12.43
CA CYS A 117 5.27 -5.89 -11.54
C CYS A 117 6.69 -5.79 -10.95
N GLU A 118 6.79 -5.98 -9.65
CA GLU A 118 8.04 -5.90 -8.91
C GLU A 118 8.17 -7.11 -7.98
N ILE A 119 9.41 -7.63 -7.88
CA ILE A 119 9.77 -8.68 -6.93
C ILE A 119 10.75 -8.08 -5.93
N SER A 120 10.39 -8.14 -4.67
CA SER A 120 11.23 -7.68 -3.57
C SER A 120 11.65 -8.86 -2.70
N PHE A 121 12.94 -9.00 -2.47
CA PHE A 121 13.46 -9.93 -1.45
C PHE A 121 13.45 -9.24 -0.09
N PHE A 122 12.95 -9.91 0.93
CA PHE A 122 12.90 -9.35 2.27
C PHE A 122 13.38 -10.34 3.32
N VAL A 123 13.93 -9.79 4.40
CA VAL A 123 14.37 -10.55 5.57
C VAL A 123 13.75 -9.89 6.80
N ILE A 124 12.95 -10.65 7.53
CA ILE A 124 12.41 -10.25 8.82
C ILE A 124 13.31 -10.85 9.89
N ARG A 125 14.16 -10.01 10.48
CA ARG A 125 14.97 -10.36 11.65
C ARG A 125 14.21 -9.91 12.91
N PRO A 126 13.60 -10.83 13.66
CA PRO A 126 12.98 -10.47 14.93
C PRO A 126 14.03 -10.06 15.97
N VAL A 127 13.68 -9.11 16.84
CA VAL A 127 14.55 -8.64 17.94
C VAL A 127 14.67 -9.69 19.06
N HIS A 128 13.65 -10.54 19.21
CA HIS A 128 13.57 -11.58 20.24
C HIS A 128 13.93 -12.97 19.67
N LYS A 129 13.80 -14.04 20.48
CA LYS A 129 14.12 -15.46 20.17
C LYS A 129 13.23 -16.11 19.09
N PHE A 130 12.74 -15.36 18.11
CA PHE A 130 12.02 -15.91 16.97
C PHE A 130 12.99 -16.26 15.85
N GLN A 131 12.61 -17.20 15.01
CA GLN A 131 13.41 -17.56 13.84
C GLN A 131 13.42 -16.42 12.83
N THR A 132 14.58 -16.17 12.21
CA THR A 132 14.67 -15.22 11.09
C THR A 132 13.84 -15.76 9.94
N ARG A 133 12.95 -14.93 9.41
CA ARG A 133 12.09 -15.27 8.27
C ARG A 133 12.67 -14.61 7.03
N VAL A 134 12.78 -15.37 5.95
CA VAL A 134 13.26 -14.86 4.67
C VAL A 134 12.17 -15.09 3.64
N GLY A 135 11.92 -14.13 2.77
CA GLY A 135 10.83 -14.25 1.82
C GLY A 135 11.04 -13.47 0.54
N LEU A 136 10.14 -13.76 -0.40
CA LEU A 136 9.99 -13.01 -1.63
C LEU A 136 8.58 -12.45 -1.67
N LEU A 137 8.51 -11.17 -1.97
CA LEU A 137 7.30 -10.39 -2.15
C LEU A 137 7.13 -10.14 -3.63
N VAL A 138 5.94 -10.37 -4.15
CA VAL A 138 5.52 -9.90 -5.47
C VAL A 138 4.53 -8.77 -5.24
N SER A 139 4.77 -7.65 -5.91
CA SER A 139 3.87 -6.52 -5.93
C SER A 139 3.47 -6.20 -7.36
N ARG A 140 2.18 -5.98 -7.56
CA ARG A 140 1.66 -5.37 -8.79
C ARG A 140 1.00 -4.05 -8.46
N ASN A 141 1.22 -3.05 -9.30
CA ASN A 141 0.52 -1.78 -9.19
C ASN A 141 -0.41 -1.58 -10.39
N THR A 142 -1.43 -0.74 -10.24
CA THR A 142 -2.17 -0.24 -11.39
C THR A 142 -2.73 1.13 -11.09
N PHE A 143 -2.95 1.91 -12.15
CA PHE A 143 -3.65 3.18 -12.03
C PHE A 143 -5.15 2.95 -11.85
N ARG A 144 -5.71 3.57 -10.83
CA ARG A 144 -7.13 3.54 -10.54
C ARG A 144 -7.86 4.53 -11.45
N LEU A 145 -8.18 4.09 -12.67
CA LEU A 145 -9.17 4.77 -13.51
C LEU A 145 -10.58 4.27 -13.13
N VAL A 146 -11.62 4.97 -13.59
CA VAL A 146 -13.03 4.89 -13.13
C VAL A 146 -13.61 3.46 -13.04
N ASN A 147 -12.99 2.46 -13.68
CA ASN A 147 -13.31 1.02 -13.60
C ASN A 147 -12.46 0.24 -12.57
N GLY A 148 -12.29 0.77 -11.37
CA GLY A 148 -11.36 0.21 -10.37
C GLY A 148 -11.68 -1.22 -9.91
N LEU A 149 -12.95 -1.67 -9.96
CA LEU A 149 -13.35 -3.00 -9.47
C LEU A 149 -12.94 -4.13 -10.43
N THR A 150 -13.17 -3.97 -11.73
CA THR A 150 -12.79 -5.00 -12.71
C THR A 150 -11.28 -5.11 -12.85
N GLN A 151 -10.58 -3.97 -12.77
CA GLN A 151 -9.11 -3.92 -12.77
C GLN A 151 -8.52 -4.57 -11.51
N SER A 152 -9.12 -4.36 -10.33
CA SER A 152 -8.66 -5.01 -9.10
C SER A 152 -8.82 -6.53 -9.15
N ASP A 153 -9.92 -7.02 -9.74
CA ASP A 153 -10.15 -8.47 -9.87
C ASP A 153 -9.18 -9.12 -10.85
N SER A 154 -8.88 -8.47 -11.98
CA SER A 154 -7.86 -8.97 -12.91
C SER A 154 -6.47 -8.97 -12.28
N LEU A 155 -6.11 -7.91 -11.55
CA LEU A 155 -4.84 -7.84 -10.82
C LEU A 155 -4.72 -8.95 -9.79
N LEU A 156 -5.77 -9.18 -9.02
CA LEU A 156 -5.78 -10.20 -7.98
C LEU A 156 -5.61 -11.60 -8.58
N LYS A 157 -6.26 -11.88 -9.72
CA LYS A 157 -6.05 -13.13 -10.46
C LYS A 157 -4.61 -13.30 -10.94
N GLN A 158 -4.03 -12.25 -11.53
CA GLN A 158 -2.63 -12.28 -11.99
C GLN A 158 -1.67 -12.49 -10.82
N LEU A 159 -1.83 -11.73 -9.74
CA LEU A 159 -1.00 -11.83 -8.54
C LEU A 159 -1.08 -13.21 -7.89
N ASN A 160 -2.27 -13.79 -7.78
CA ASN A 160 -2.42 -15.12 -7.19
C ASN A 160 -1.67 -16.18 -8.01
N GLN A 161 -1.73 -16.09 -9.34
CA GLN A 161 -0.96 -16.99 -10.19
C GLN A 161 0.56 -16.75 -10.09
N ASP A 162 1.01 -15.49 -9.96
CA ASP A 162 2.41 -15.16 -9.73
C ASP A 162 2.92 -15.78 -8.43
N VAL A 163 2.13 -15.65 -7.35
CA VAL A 163 2.43 -16.25 -6.04
C VAL A 163 2.46 -17.77 -6.11
N MET A 164 1.53 -18.41 -6.83
CA MET A 164 1.56 -19.86 -7.02
C MET A 164 2.83 -20.31 -7.75
N THR A 165 3.29 -19.52 -8.74
CA THR A 165 4.54 -19.80 -9.47
C THR A 165 5.74 -19.61 -8.55
N LEU A 166 5.75 -18.55 -7.74
CA LEU A 166 6.77 -18.29 -6.74
C LEU A 166 6.83 -19.42 -5.69
N GLU A 167 5.68 -19.83 -5.15
CA GLU A 167 5.55 -20.90 -4.16
C GLU A 167 6.09 -22.23 -4.72
N SER A 168 5.69 -22.58 -5.95
CA SER A 168 6.17 -23.78 -6.65
C SER A 168 7.68 -23.72 -6.89
N ALA A 169 8.20 -22.58 -7.37
CA ALA A 169 9.62 -22.40 -7.61
C ALA A 169 10.44 -22.48 -6.31
N LEU A 170 9.93 -21.92 -5.21
CA LEU A 170 10.56 -21.99 -3.89
C LEU A 170 10.58 -23.41 -3.35
N ARG A 171 9.47 -24.15 -3.43
CA ARG A 171 9.43 -25.56 -3.00
C ARG A 171 10.35 -26.45 -3.83
N ALA A 172 10.44 -26.20 -5.13
CA ALA A 172 11.37 -26.92 -6.02
C ALA A 172 12.84 -26.59 -5.71
N ALA A 173 13.12 -25.35 -5.30
CA ALA A 173 14.47 -24.90 -4.97
C ALA A 173 14.91 -25.33 -3.55
N TYR A 174 13.95 -25.42 -2.61
CA TYR A 174 14.18 -25.75 -1.21
C TYR A 174 13.18 -26.81 -0.71
N PRO A 175 13.33 -28.07 -1.13
CA PRO A 175 12.38 -29.14 -0.79
C PRO A 175 12.35 -29.47 0.71
N HIS A 176 13.41 -29.13 1.44
CA HIS A 176 13.58 -29.41 2.87
C HIS A 176 13.13 -28.27 3.77
N THR A 177 12.81 -27.09 3.21
CA THR A 177 12.42 -25.91 3.99
C THR A 177 10.90 -25.71 3.91
N PRO A 178 10.20 -25.46 5.03
CA PRO A 178 8.80 -25.08 4.97
C PRO A 178 8.65 -23.76 4.22
N VAL A 179 7.82 -23.78 3.16
CA VAL A 179 7.43 -22.60 2.38
C VAL A 179 5.97 -22.31 2.69
N GLU A 180 5.72 -21.17 3.33
CA GLU A 180 4.41 -20.70 3.74
C GLU A 180 4.05 -19.40 3.03
N ARG A 181 2.76 -19.11 2.89
CA ARG A 181 2.32 -17.79 2.39
C ARG A 181 2.45 -16.76 3.50
N ALA A 182 2.89 -15.56 3.12
CA ALA A 182 3.05 -14.46 4.05
C ALA A 182 1.69 -14.06 4.66
N SER A 183 1.68 -13.82 5.98
CA SER A 183 0.51 -13.28 6.67
C SER A 183 0.31 -11.79 6.36
N ALA A 184 -0.88 -11.26 6.69
CA ALA A 184 -1.15 -9.83 6.57
C ALA A 184 -0.11 -9.00 7.34
N ASP A 185 0.24 -9.45 8.54
CA ASP A 185 1.17 -8.77 9.44
C ASP A 185 2.61 -8.78 8.89
N ASP A 186 3.04 -9.89 8.29
CA ASP A 186 4.36 -9.98 7.64
C ASP A 186 4.43 -9.04 6.43
N LEU A 187 3.39 -9.01 5.59
CA LEU A 187 3.32 -8.15 4.41
C LEU A 187 3.25 -6.66 4.80
N LEU A 188 2.48 -6.33 5.83
CA LEU A 188 2.45 -4.98 6.38
C LEU A 188 3.81 -4.57 6.93
N LEU A 189 4.49 -5.45 7.65
CA LEU A 189 5.82 -5.17 8.19
C LEU A 189 6.83 -4.86 7.08
N VAL A 190 6.82 -5.66 6.03
CA VAL A 190 7.75 -5.49 4.89
C VAL A 190 7.42 -4.23 4.11
N THR A 191 6.14 -3.98 3.81
CA THR A 191 5.73 -2.81 3.02
C THR A 191 5.89 -1.49 3.77
N THR A 192 5.83 -1.50 5.11
CA THR A 192 6.07 -0.33 5.96
C THR A 192 7.55 -0.13 6.32
N GLY A 193 8.44 -1.01 5.88
CA GLY A 193 9.88 -0.89 6.14
C GLY A 193 10.29 -1.21 7.58
N GLY A 194 9.56 -2.08 8.29
CA GLY A 194 9.95 -2.53 9.63
C GLY A 194 9.44 -1.67 10.78
N VAL A 195 8.79 -0.54 10.50
CA VAL A 195 8.25 0.35 11.54
C VAL A 195 6.86 -0.15 11.94
N TYR A 196 6.82 -1.08 12.91
CA TYR A 196 5.59 -1.39 13.66
C TYR A 196 5.19 -0.14 14.46
N THR A 197 4.39 0.72 13.84
CA THR A 197 3.61 1.70 14.61
C THR A 197 2.38 0.96 15.10
N HIS A 198 2.34 0.63 16.40
CA HIS A 198 1.14 0.11 17.08
C HIS A 198 -0.02 1.13 17.13
N GLU A 199 0.01 2.17 16.31
CA GLU A 199 -1.08 3.11 16.12
C GLU A 199 -1.85 2.74 14.85
N ILE A 200 -2.70 1.71 14.97
CA ILE A 200 -3.73 1.31 14.00
C ILE A 200 -5.13 1.51 14.59
#